data_AF-A0A841LS55-F1
#
_entry.id   AF-A0A841LS55-F1
#
_cell.length_a   1.000
_cell.length_b   1.000
_cell.length_c   1.000
_cell.angle_alpha   90.00
_cell.angle_beta   90.00
_cell.angle_gamma   90.00
#
_symmetry.space_group_name_H-M   'P 1'
#
loop_
_entity.id
_entity.type
_entity.pdbx_description
1 polymer ?
#
loop_
_entity_poly.entity_id
_entity_poly.type
_entity_poly.pdbx_seq_one_letter_code
_entity_poly.pdbx_strand_id
1 'polypeptide(L)'
;MEVFKVGFKSHVKSGWLIILCAIISSVFPYGLSVIKHININSVLWIGPFMFFVMALPAIVVHVNYYIVNRGDIFQYFYQDREITFIHKGMSITFSLDDIDYITRYMSYNQAANRAFVGPWEGYNHSYIHLKDGHVLTVTSLLVPNLRLPIQGDKIIIKKGFIWLAKRYNN
;
A
#
# COMPACT_ATOMS: atom_id res chain seq x y z
N MET A 1 14.70 -15.96 8.32
CA MET A 1 13.85 -15.91 7.11
C MET A 1 12.56 -15.18 7.46
N GLU A 2 12.16 -14.22 6.63
CA GLU A 2 10.84 -13.60 6.71
C GLU A 2 10.02 -13.97 5.47
N VAL A 3 8.74 -14.27 5.68
CA VAL A 3 7.82 -14.65 4.61
C VAL A 3 6.63 -13.71 4.63
N PHE A 4 6.41 -13.05 3.51
CA PHE A 4 5.33 -12.09 3.30
C PHE A 4 4.34 -12.64 2.30
N LYS A 5 3.06 -12.59 2.69
CA LYS A 5 1.92 -12.98 1.85
C LYS A 5 0.75 -12.06 2.15
N VAL A 6 -0.04 -11.77 1.12
CA VAL A 6 -1.34 -11.11 1.30
C VAL A 6 -2.32 -12.12 1.92
N GLY A 7 -2.42 -12.12 3.24
CA GLY A 7 -3.38 -12.90 4.01
C GLY A 7 -4.48 -12.02 4.57
N PHE A 8 -5.54 -12.62 5.12
CA PHE A 8 -6.69 -11.88 5.66
C PHE A 8 -6.27 -10.84 6.71
N LYS A 9 -5.42 -11.22 7.67
CA LYS A 9 -4.94 -10.32 8.73
C LYS A 9 -4.13 -9.14 8.17
N SER A 10 -3.21 -9.37 7.23
CA SER A 10 -2.42 -8.29 6.63
C SER A 10 -3.27 -7.39 5.74
N HIS A 11 -4.27 -7.96 5.06
CA HIS A 11 -5.24 -7.23 4.26
C HIS A 11 -6.09 -6.27 5.12
N VAL A 12 -6.70 -6.78 6.22
CA VAL A 12 -7.47 -5.96 7.16
C VAL A 12 -6.59 -4.88 7.81
N LYS A 13 -5.37 -5.24 8.25
CA LYS A 13 -4.43 -4.27 8.82
C LYS A 13 -4.10 -3.14 7.85
N SER A 14 -3.89 -3.47 6.57
CA SER A 14 -3.61 -2.48 5.52
C SER A 14 -4.83 -1.61 5.20
N GLY A 15 -6.05 -2.19 5.31
CA GLY A 15 -7.32 -1.50 5.09
C GLY A 15 -7.90 -0.78 6.31
N TRP A 16 -7.25 -0.80 7.47
CA TRP A 16 -7.83 -0.29 8.72
C TRP A 16 -8.28 1.18 8.63
N LEU A 17 -7.56 2.04 7.93
CA LEU A 17 -7.96 3.44 7.78
C LEU A 17 -9.24 3.61 6.96
N ILE A 18 -9.54 2.68 6.03
CA ILE A 18 -10.83 2.66 5.30
C ILE A 18 -11.98 2.34 6.27
N ILE A 19 -11.76 1.36 7.16
CA ILE A 19 -12.72 0.99 8.20
C ILE A 19 -12.94 2.17 9.16
N LEU A 20 -11.86 2.82 9.59
CA LEU A 20 -11.94 4.01 10.44
C LEU A 20 -12.73 5.14 9.77
N CYS A 21 -12.52 5.39 8.46
CA CYS A 21 -13.31 6.34 7.70
C CYS A 21 -14.80 5.96 7.68
N ALA A 22 -15.15 4.68 7.54
CA ALA A 22 -16.55 4.24 7.58
C ALA A 22 -17.19 4.54 8.94
N ILE A 23 -16.50 4.23 10.04
CA ILE A 23 -16.97 4.46 11.41
C ILE A 23 -17.18 5.96 11.65
N ILE A 24 -16.15 6.78 11.38
CA ILE A 24 -16.22 8.23 11.58
C ILE A 24 -17.36 8.84 10.75
N SER A 25 -17.48 8.43 9.48
CA SER A 25 -18.52 8.94 8.58
C SER A 25 -19.93 8.56 9.03
N SER A 26 -20.08 7.45 9.76
CA SER A 26 -21.39 7.02 10.29
C SER A 26 -21.75 7.76 11.58
N VAL A 27 -20.77 7.98 12.46
CA VAL A 27 -20.98 8.61 13.78
C VAL A 27 -21.06 10.13 13.69
N PHE A 28 -20.31 10.75 12.78
CA PHE A 28 -20.19 12.21 12.69
C PHE A 28 -21.53 12.93 12.46
N PRO A 29 -22.39 12.54 11.49
CA PRO A 29 -23.69 13.18 11.30
C PRO A 29 -24.60 13.09 12.53
N TYR A 30 -24.56 11.95 13.24
CA TYR A 30 -25.30 11.76 14.48
C TYR A 30 -24.80 12.69 15.59
N GLY A 31 -23.48 12.74 15.80
CA GLY A 31 -22.88 13.65 16.78
C GLY A 31 -23.21 15.12 16.47
N LEU A 32 -23.18 15.52 15.20
CA LEU A 32 -23.55 16.86 14.77
C LEU A 32 -25.04 17.16 15.05
N SER A 33 -25.94 16.21 14.77
CA SER A 33 -27.37 16.32 15.07
C SER A 33 -27.64 16.56 16.56
N VAL A 34 -26.98 15.78 17.42
CA VAL A 34 -27.11 15.89 18.88
C VAL A 34 -26.56 17.23 19.40
N ILE A 35 -25.35 17.62 18.99
CA ILE A 35 -24.67 18.83 19.49
C ILE A 35 -25.35 20.11 19.00
N LYS A 36 -25.87 20.12 17.77
CA LYS A 36 -26.50 21.31 17.16
C LYS A 36 -28.02 21.33 17.26
N HIS A 37 -28.62 20.30 17.86
CA HIS A 37 -30.07 20.13 17.96
C HIS A 37 -30.79 20.23 16.60
N ILE A 38 -30.14 19.74 15.54
CA ILE A 38 -30.69 19.72 14.17
C ILE A 38 -31.25 18.35 13.84
N ASN A 39 -32.30 18.31 13.00
CA ASN A 39 -32.89 17.06 12.56
C ASN A 39 -31.85 16.19 11.83
N ILE A 40 -31.69 14.93 12.28
CA ILE A 40 -30.72 13.98 11.71
C ILE A 40 -30.90 13.79 10.20
N ASN A 41 -32.13 13.83 9.70
CA ASN A 41 -32.43 13.67 8.28
C ASN A 41 -31.82 14.81 7.43
N SER A 42 -31.61 15.99 8.01
CA SER A 42 -31.00 17.13 7.33
C SER A 42 -29.48 17.01 7.17
N VAL A 43 -28.82 16.16 7.97
CA VAL A 43 -27.36 16.00 7.98
C VAL A 43 -26.86 14.60 7.64
N LEU A 44 -27.75 13.61 7.53
CA LEU A 44 -27.39 12.23 7.25
C LEU A 44 -26.55 12.06 5.97
N TRP A 45 -26.79 12.90 4.95
CA TRP A 45 -26.06 12.89 3.68
C TRP A 45 -24.55 13.21 3.82
N ILE A 46 -24.15 13.91 4.89
CA ILE A 46 -22.75 14.28 5.16
C ILE A 46 -21.90 13.02 5.34
N GLY A 47 -22.46 11.97 5.97
CA GLY A 47 -21.73 10.73 6.21
C GLY A 47 -21.25 10.06 4.92
N PRO A 48 -22.15 9.67 4.01
CA PRO A 48 -21.76 9.13 2.70
C PRO A 48 -20.81 10.05 1.94
N PHE A 49 -21.04 11.36 1.94
CA PHE A 49 -20.16 12.32 1.28
C PHE A 49 -18.73 12.28 1.86
N MET A 50 -18.57 12.35 3.19
CA MET A 50 -17.28 12.22 3.86
C MET A 50 -16.61 10.88 3.57
N PHE A 51 -17.37 9.78 3.57
CA PHE A 51 -16.86 8.45 3.26
C PHE A 51 -16.30 8.41 1.84
N PHE A 52 -17.04 8.87 0.84
CA PHE A 52 -16.56 8.84 -0.54
C PHE A 52 -15.34 9.74 -0.74
N VAL A 53 -15.34 10.96 -0.21
CA VAL A 53 -14.20 11.87 -0.36
C VAL A 53 -12.93 11.30 0.27
N MET A 54 -13.03 10.70 1.45
CA MET A 54 -11.85 10.23 2.17
C MET A 54 -11.46 8.79 1.84
N ALA A 55 -12.42 7.86 1.79
CA ALA A 55 -12.16 6.43 1.66
C ALA A 55 -12.00 5.97 0.21
N LEU A 56 -12.69 6.58 -0.76
CA LEU A 56 -12.67 6.11 -2.15
C LEU A 56 -11.25 6.07 -2.73
N PRO A 57 -10.39 7.10 -2.57
CA PRO A 57 -9.00 7.02 -3.04
C PRO A 57 -8.23 5.85 -2.44
N ALA A 58 -8.41 5.59 -1.13
CA ALA A 58 -7.75 4.48 -0.45
C ALA A 58 -8.27 3.12 -0.93
N ILE A 59 -9.58 2.99 -1.16
CA ILE A 59 -10.20 1.77 -1.70
C ILE A 59 -9.63 1.47 -3.10
N VAL A 60 -9.54 2.47 -3.97
CA VAL A 60 -9.00 2.31 -5.34
C VAL A 60 -7.57 1.75 -5.29
N VAL A 61 -6.69 2.34 -4.48
CA VAL A 61 -5.30 1.87 -4.35
C VAL A 61 -5.24 0.49 -3.70
N HIS A 62 -6.04 0.26 -2.66
CA HIS A 62 -6.08 -1.02 -1.96
C HIS A 62 -6.48 -2.18 -2.89
N VAL A 63 -7.53 -1.97 -3.68
CA VAL A 63 -8.02 -2.96 -4.65
C VAL A 63 -6.98 -3.17 -5.76
N ASN A 64 -6.39 -2.10 -6.30
CA ASN A 64 -5.34 -2.20 -7.31
C ASN A 64 -4.15 -3.04 -6.81
N TYR A 65 -3.64 -2.75 -5.62
CA TYR A 65 -2.51 -3.46 -5.03
C TYR A 65 -2.83 -4.91 -4.70
N TYR A 66 -4.06 -5.19 -4.23
CA TYR A 66 -4.54 -6.54 -4.04
C TYR A 66 -4.55 -7.31 -5.37
N ILE A 67 -5.07 -6.73 -6.46
CA ILE A 67 -5.08 -7.38 -7.78
C ILE A 67 -3.65 -7.66 -8.27
N VAL A 68 -2.72 -6.74 -8.05
CA VAL A 68 -1.33 -6.85 -8.49
C VAL A 68 -0.58 -7.95 -7.75
N ASN A 69 -0.72 -8.06 -6.42
CA ASN A 69 0.03 -9.04 -5.61
C ASN A 69 -0.78 -10.21 -5.03
N ARG A 70 -2.04 -10.40 -5.43
CA ARG A 70 -2.83 -11.56 -4.96
C ARG A 70 -2.15 -12.86 -5.36
N GLY A 71 -1.92 -13.71 -4.36
CA GLY A 71 -1.27 -15.02 -4.55
C GLY A 71 0.26 -14.96 -4.58
N ASP A 72 0.86 -13.78 -4.46
CA ASP A 72 2.32 -13.62 -4.44
C ASP A 72 2.89 -13.94 -3.06
N ILE A 73 4.13 -14.43 -3.05
CA ILE A 73 4.90 -14.67 -1.83
C ILE A 73 6.26 -13.99 -2.01
N PHE A 74 6.64 -13.18 -1.03
CA PHE A 74 7.95 -12.56 -0.96
C PHE A 74 8.68 -13.13 0.24
N GLN A 75 9.82 -13.79 0.01
CA GLN A 75 10.64 -14.41 1.06
C GLN A 75 11.99 -13.72 1.10
N TYR A 76 12.43 -13.35 2.30
CA TYR A 76 13.75 -12.75 2.50
C TYR A 76 14.60 -13.59 3.45
N PHE A 77 15.74 -14.04 2.95
CA PHE A 77 16.74 -14.84 3.65
C PHE A 77 17.87 -13.92 4.12
N TYR A 78 17.75 -13.40 5.34
CA TYR A 78 18.68 -12.42 5.91
C TYR A 78 20.16 -12.86 5.91
N GLN A 79 20.42 -14.14 6.18
CA GLN A 79 21.78 -14.68 6.27
C GLN A 79 22.43 -14.74 4.88
N ASP A 80 21.67 -15.19 3.89
CA ASP A 80 22.15 -15.39 2.52
C ASP A 80 22.04 -14.10 1.68
N ARG A 81 21.34 -13.08 2.20
CA ARG A 81 20.97 -11.85 1.48
C ARG A 81 20.25 -12.14 0.16
N GLU A 82 19.45 -13.20 0.17
CA GLU A 82 18.66 -13.65 -0.97
C GLU A 82 17.19 -13.34 -0.79
N ILE A 83 16.52 -13.08 -1.91
CA ILE A 83 15.09 -12.89 -2.00
C ILE A 83 14.55 -13.95 -2.94
N THR A 84 13.51 -14.66 -2.49
CA THR A 84 12.70 -15.51 -3.37
C THR A 84 11.34 -14.84 -3.56
N PHE A 85 11.02 -14.52 -4.80
CA PHE A 85 9.72 -14.01 -5.19
C PHE A 85 8.95 -15.07 -5.96
N ILE A 86 7.78 -15.45 -5.44
CA ILE A 86 6.92 -16.48 -6.03
C ILE A 86 5.65 -15.83 -6.55
N HIS A 87 5.43 -15.94 -7.86
CA HIS A 87 4.26 -15.43 -8.56
C HIS A 87 3.59 -16.55 -9.37
N LYS A 88 2.34 -16.90 -9.04
CA LYS A 88 1.55 -17.92 -9.76
C LYS A 88 2.28 -19.25 -10.00
N GLY A 89 3.09 -19.68 -9.03
CA GLY A 89 3.86 -20.94 -9.12
C GLY A 89 5.20 -20.82 -9.83
N MET A 90 5.53 -19.68 -10.43
CA MET A 90 6.89 -19.38 -10.88
C MET A 90 7.66 -18.70 -9.75
N SER A 91 8.88 -19.14 -9.49
CA SER A 91 9.76 -18.56 -8.47
C SER A 91 11.02 -18.01 -9.13
N ILE A 92 11.41 -16.80 -8.74
CA ILE A 92 12.72 -16.25 -9.03
C ILE A 92 13.44 -16.01 -7.70
N THR A 93 14.67 -16.49 -7.60
CA THR A 93 15.56 -16.24 -6.46
C THR A 93 16.71 -15.37 -6.95
N PHE A 94 17.02 -14.31 -6.21
CA PHE A 94 18.08 -13.37 -6.55
C PHE A 94 18.72 -12.81 -5.28
N SER A 95 20.00 -12.48 -5.36
CA SER A 95 20.73 -11.79 -4.31
C SER A 95 20.42 -10.29 -4.33
N LEU A 96 20.61 -9.60 -3.20
CA LEU A 96 20.60 -8.14 -3.17
C LEU A 96 21.60 -7.51 -4.15
N ASP A 97 22.69 -8.21 -4.48
CA ASP A 97 23.70 -7.74 -5.43
C ASP A 97 23.22 -7.83 -6.89
N ASP A 98 22.19 -8.63 -7.18
CA ASP A 98 21.57 -8.74 -8.50
C ASP A 98 20.58 -7.60 -8.78
N ILE A 99 20.24 -6.82 -7.75
CA ILE A 99 19.42 -5.63 -7.88
C ILE A 99 20.24 -4.53 -8.56
N ASP A 100 19.76 -4.09 -9.72
CA ASP A 100 20.27 -2.91 -10.39
C ASP A 100 19.83 -1.66 -9.63
N TYR A 101 18.51 -1.41 -9.58
CA TYR A 101 17.91 -0.33 -8.82
C TYR A 101 16.46 -0.64 -8.40
N ILE A 102 15.93 0.15 -7.46
CA ILE A 102 14.55 0.08 -7.00
C ILE A 102 13.87 1.43 -7.26
N THR A 103 12.78 1.41 -8.00
CA THR A 103 11.90 2.58 -8.11
C THR A 103 10.77 2.48 -7.11
N ARG A 104 10.69 3.42 -6.16
CA ARG A 104 9.68 3.45 -5.11
C ARG A 104 8.70 4.59 -5.31
N TYR A 105 7.42 4.27 -5.33
CA TYR A 105 6.32 5.22 -5.47
C TYR A 105 5.63 5.43 -4.13
N MET A 106 5.64 6.67 -3.64
CA MET A 106 5.13 7.06 -2.33
C MET A 106 4.30 8.34 -2.43
N SER A 107 3.41 8.53 -1.45
CA SER A 107 2.75 9.82 -1.26
C SER A 107 3.77 10.90 -0.86
N TYR A 108 3.47 12.18 -1.09
CA TYR A 108 4.35 13.28 -0.68
C TYR A 108 4.68 13.24 0.81
N ASN A 109 3.68 13.03 1.67
CA ASN A 109 3.87 12.99 3.11
C ASN A 109 4.65 11.75 3.55
N GLN A 110 4.35 10.58 2.99
CA GLN A 110 5.10 9.35 3.30
C GLN A 110 6.57 9.46 2.90
N ALA A 111 6.87 10.01 1.72
CA ALA A 111 8.25 10.19 1.27
C ALA A 111 9.02 11.24 2.10
N ALA A 112 8.33 12.18 2.72
CA ALA A 112 8.90 13.20 3.60
C ALA A 112 8.85 12.81 5.10
N ASN A 113 8.40 11.60 5.43
CA ASN A 113 8.18 11.14 6.80
C ASN A 113 7.28 12.09 7.63
N ARG A 114 6.22 12.62 7.01
CA ARG A 114 5.22 13.51 7.61
C ARG A 114 3.95 12.75 7.99
N ALA A 115 3.15 13.37 8.85
CA ALA A 115 1.82 12.86 9.20
C ALA A 115 0.96 12.71 7.94
N PHE A 116 0.17 11.64 7.90
CA PHE A 116 -0.74 11.38 6.79
C PHE A 116 -1.97 12.28 6.88
N VAL A 117 -2.34 12.89 5.76
CA VAL A 117 -3.55 13.72 5.64
C VAL A 117 -4.75 12.92 5.11
N GLY A 118 -4.49 11.73 4.56
CA GLY A 118 -5.53 10.88 3.98
C GLY A 118 -5.21 9.38 4.10
N PRO A 119 -6.23 8.52 4.10
CA PRO A 119 -6.07 7.07 4.28
C PRO A 119 -5.29 6.38 3.14
N TRP A 120 -5.21 7.00 1.96
CA TRP A 120 -4.45 6.47 0.82
C TRP A 120 -2.93 6.69 0.95
N GLU A 121 -2.49 7.59 1.83
CA GLU A 121 -1.07 7.97 1.90
C GLU A 121 -0.15 6.90 2.49
N GLY A 122 -0.73 5.92 3.19
CA GLY A 122 0.02 4.76 3.69
C GLY A 122 0.40 3.75 2.60
N TYR A 123 -0.22 3.82 1.43
CA TYR A 123 0.01 2.88 0.34
C TYR A 123 1.23 3.29 -0.51
N ASN A 124 2.13 2.35 -0.74
CA ASN A 124 3.28 2.52 -1.63
C ASN A 124 3.57 1.22 -2.39
N HIS A 125 4.31 1.33 -3.48
CA HIS A 125 4.83 0.16 -4.17
C HIS A 125 6.24 0.42 -4.67
N SER A 126 6.96 -0.66 -4.93
CA SER A 126 8.30 -0.64 -5.49
C SER A 126 8.36 -1.54 -6.71
N TYR A 127 9.06 -1.08 -7.74
CA TYR A 127 9.57 -1.93 -8.80
C TYR A 127 11.04 -2.25 -8.50
N ILE A 128 11.35 -3.53 -8.35
CA ILE A 128 12.72 -4.02 -8.19
C ILE A 128 13.21 -4.40 -9.58
N HIS A 129 14.20 -3.67 -10.09
CA HIS A 129 14.82 -3.94 -11.37
C HIS A 129 16.07 -4.78 -11.13
N LEU A 130 16.11 -5.96 -11.73
CA LEU A 130 17.26 -6.87 -11.68
C LEU A 130 18.17 -6.62 -12.89
N LYS A 131 19.46 -6.91 -12.73
CA LYS A 131 20.48 -6.73 -13.78
C LYS A 131 20.23 -7.57 -15.03
N ASP A 132 19.51 -8.67 -14.91
CA ASP A 132 19.14 -9.56 -16.01
C ASP A 132 17.90 -9.07 -16.80
N GLY A 133 17.35 -7.91 -16.44
CA GLY A 133 16.19 -7.29 -17.08
C GLY A 133 14.84 -7.65 -16.43
N HIS A 134 14.82 -8.52 -15.41
CA HIS A 134 13.59 -8.82 -14.68
C HIS A 134 13.10 -7.62 -13.85
N VAL A 135 11.77 -7.41 -13.83
CA VAL A 135 11.14 -6.36 -13.03
C VAL A 135 10.06 -6.95 -12.13
N LEU A 136 10.24 -6.80 -10.82
CA LEU A 136 9.33 -7.34 -9.82
C LEU A 136 8.50 -6.21 -9.22
N THR A 137 7.18 -6.41 -9.16
CA THR A 137 6.27 -5.44 -8.56
C THR A 137 5.92 -5.86 -7.13
N VAL A 138 6.32 -5.05 -6.14
CA VAL A 138 6.06 -5.30 -4.72
C VAL A 138 5.27 -4.14 -4.13
N THR A 139 4.02 -4.38 -3.74
CA THR A 139 3.17 -3.39 -3.10
C THR A 139 3.24 -3.48 -1.57
N SER A 140 2.81 -2.41 -0.89
CA SER A 140 2.73 -2.34 0.57
C SER A 140 1.72 -3.32 1.18
N LEU A 141 0.83 -3.89 0.37
CA LEU A 141 -0.08 -4.96 0.77
C LEU A 141 0.63 -6.32 0.88
N LEU A 142 1.68 -6.54 0.07
CA LEU A 142 2.52 -7.74 0.15
C LEU A 142 3.60 -7.55 1.21
N VAL A 143 4.48 -6.56 1.03
CA VAL A 143 5.56 -6.23 1.97
C VAL A 143 5.33 -4.82 2.52
N PRO A 144 4.95 -4.67 3.79
CA PRO A 144 4.73 -3.36 4.38
C PRO A 144 6.02 -2.52 4.34
N ASN A 145 6.02 -1.41 3.58
CA ASN A 145 7.16 -0.51 3.44
C ASN A 145 8.48 -1.25 3.17
N LEU A 146 8.58 -1.93 2.02
CA LEU A 146 9.78 -2.67 1.61
C LEU A 146 11.07 -1.87 1.93
N ARG A 147 11.95 -2.41 2.77
CA ARG A 147 13.25 -1.82 3.10
C ARG A 147 14.31 -2.90 2.96
N LEU A 148 15.03 -2.88 1.85
CA LEU A 148 16.14 -3.80 1.61
C LEU A 148 17.45 -3.09 1.98
N PRO A 149 18.43 -3.80 2.57
CA PRO A 149 19.73 -3.23 2.91
C PRO A 149 20.61 -3.14 1.66
N ILE A 150 20.23 -2.24 0.75
CA ILE A 150 20.97 -1.89 -0.46
C ILE A 150 21.46 -0.44 -0.37
N GLN A 151 22.43 -0.10 -1.23
CA GLN A 151 22.97 1.26 -1.30
C GLN A 151 21.85 2.26 -1.67
N GLY A 152 21.85 3.43 -1.02
CA GLY A 152 20.74 4.38 -1.12
C GLY A 152 20.61 5.05 -2.49
N ASP A 153 21.71 5.15 -3.24
CA ASP A 153 21.76 5.65 -4.62
C ASP A 153 21.04 4.73 -5.61
N LYS A 154 20.92 3.43 -5.29
CA LYS A 154 20.08 2.48 -6.03
C LYS A 154 18.58 2.65 -5.77
N ILE A 155 18.15 3.53 -4.86
CA ILE A 155 16.74 3.73 -4.53
C ILE A 155 16.24 5.06 -5.11
N ILE A 156 15.41 4.97 -6.14
CA ILE A 156 14.80 6.12 -6.80
C ILE A 156 13.39 6.33 -6.23
N ILE A 157 13.18 7.44 -5.51
CA ILE A 157 11.87 7.77 -4.93
C ILE A 157 11.07 8.67 -5.87
N LYS A 158 9.87 8.24 -6.24
CA LYS A 158 8.85 9.00 -6.98
C LYS A 158 7.74 9.41 -6.01
N LYS A 159 7.40 10.70 -6.01
CA LYS A 159 6.43 11.31 -5.08
C LYS A 159 5.21 11.80 -5.84
N GLY A 160 4.03 11.56 -5.31
CA GLY A 160 2.76 11.93 -5.93
C GLY A 160 1.60 11.90 -4.93
N PHE A 161 0.39 12.17 -5.42
CA PHE A 161 -0.81 12.13 -4.57
C PHE A 161 -1.32 10.70 -4.37
N ILE A 162 -1.49 9.97 -5.47
CA ILE A 162 -1.95 8.58 -5.54
C ILE A 162 -1.10 7.85 -6.57
N TRP A 163 -0.75 6.60 -6.26
CA TRP A 163 0.01 5.74 -7.17
C TRP A 163 -0.69 4.40 -7.33
N LEU A 164 -0.95 4.03 -8.58
CA LEU A 164 -1.39 2.69 -8.94
C LEU A 164 -0.18 1.87 -9.37
N ALA A 165 -0.11 0.64 -8.89
CA ALA A 165 0.87 -0.31 -9.34
C ALA A 165 0.41 -0.91 -10.67
N LYS A 166 1.37 -1.12 -11.56
CA LYS A 166 1.20 -1.92 -12.78
C LYS A 166 1.92 -3.25 -12.57
N ARG A 167 1.35 -4.31 -13.12
CA ARG A 167 2.06 -5.58 -13.20
C ARG A 167 3.01 -5.52 -14.39
N TYR A 168 4.26 -5.92 -14.17
CA TYR A 168 5.18 -6.27 -15.25
C TYR A 168 5.03 -7.76 -15.52
N ASN A 169 4.71 -8.11 -16.76
CA ASN A 169 4.77 -9.48 -17.24
C ASN A 169 6.15 -9.62 -17.90
N ASN A 170 7.07 -10.28 -17.22
CA ASN A 170 8.24 -10.87 -17.86
C ASN A 170 7.98 -12.36 -18.00
#